data_AF-A0A9E5HNZ6-F1
#
_entry.id   AF-A0A9E5HNZ6-F1
#
_cell.length_a   1.000
_cell.length_b   1.000
_cell.length_c   1.000
_cell.angle_alpha   90.00
_cell.angle_beta   90.00
_cell.angle_gamma   90.00
#
_symmetry.space_group_name_H-M   'P 1'
#
loop_
_entity.id
_entity.type
_entity.pdbx_description
1 polymer ?
#
loop_
_entity_poly.entity_id
_entity_poly.type
_entity_poly.pdbx_seq_one_letter_code
_entity_poly.pdbx_strand_id
1 'polypeptide(L)'
;MLIVQKFPSKYLFAAGLISTSVTLFLTGILVTIEFQFVLRFLAGLFGAISFSTAGALASKLFHDDHKMNALSIAILFGTGGGLGIVISGGIIPLLIDFYGNSVWPICWVIIGVLCVLFCPVGIWSV
;
A
#
# COMPACT_ATOMS: atom_id res chain seq x y z
N MET A 1 12.42 -5.32 12.22
CA MET A 1 12.31 -4.75 13.59
C MET A 1 13.44 -3.76 13.95
N LEU A 2 14.67 -3.89 13.41
CA LEU A 2 15.81 -3.01 13.76
C LEU A 2 15.61 -1.51 13.46
N ILE A 3 14.90 -1.16 12.38
CA ILE A 3 14.69 0.26 11.99
C ILE A 3 13.59 0.92 12.85
N VAL A 4 12.51 0.20 13.14
CA VAL A 4 11.39 0.67 13.99
C VAL A 4 11.83 0.93 15.43
N GLN A 5 12.91 0.28 15.89
CA GLN A 5 13.50 0.54 17.20
C GLN A 5 14.28 1.86 17.26
N LYS A 6 14.76 2.38 16.11
CA LYS A 6 15.58 3.60 16.03
C LYS A 6 14.79 4.83 15.59
N PHE A 7 13.70 4.65 14.86
CA PHE A 7 12.89 5.74 14.32
C PHE A 7 11.41 5.62 14.72
N PRO A 8 10.71 6.74 15.01
CA PRO A 8 9.29 6.70 15.32
C PRO A 8 8.47 6.09 14.17
N SER A 9 7.60 5.12 14.49
CA SER A 9 6.79 4.40 13.50
C SER A 9 5.95 5.32 12.61
N LYS A 10 5.50 6.48 13.12
CA LYS A 10 4.73 7.47 12.36
C LYS A 10 5.46 8.00 11.13
N TYR A 11 6.77 8.31 11.26
CA TYR A 11 7.55 8.85 10.15
C TYR A 11 7.90 7.77 9.15
N LEU A 12 8.19 6.55 9.62
CA LEU A 12 8.43 5.40 8.75
C LEU A 12 7.17 5.02 7.97
N PHE A 13 5.99 5.09 8.61
CA PHE A 13 4.71 4.87 7.96
C PHE A 13 4.46 5.92 6.87
N ALA A 14 4.55 7.22 7.20
CA ALA A 14 4.33 8.29 6.24
C ALA A 14 5.31 8.22 5.05
N ALA A 15 6.61 8.04 5.32
CA ALA A 15 7.62 7.92 4.27
C ALA A 15 7.39 6.68 3.39
N GLY A 16 7.11 5.52 4.01
CA GLY A 16 6.78 4.28 3.31
C GLY A 16 5.52 4.41 2.45
N LEU A 17 4.47 5.04 2.98
CA LEU A 17 3.21 5.27 2.28
C LEU A 17 3.42 6.16 1.04
N ILE A 18 4.06 7.33 1.21
CA ILE A 18 4.31 8.26 0.10
C ILE A 18 5.16 7.60 -0.98
N SER A 19 6.26 6.96 -0.59
CA SER A 19 7.17 6.31 -1.54
C SER A 19 6.51 5.13 -2.26
N THR A 20 5.68 4.34 -1.58
CA THR A 20 4.88 3.27 -2.22
C THR A 20 3.90 3.86 -3.23
N SER A 21 3.14 4.89 -2.86
CA SER A 21 2.16 5.54 -3.75
C SER A 21 2.81 6.08 -5.02
N VAL A 22 3.94 6.78 -4.89
CA VAL A 22 4.71 7.28 -6.04
C VAL A 22 5.23 6.14 -6.90
N THR A 23 5.79 5.09 -6.29
CA THR A 23 6.33 3.93 -7.02
C THR A 23 5.24 3.20 -7.83
N LEU A 24 4.06 3.01 -7.24
CA LEU A 24 2.93 2.38 -7.92
C LEU A 24 2.40 3.25 -9.06
N PHE A 25 2.34 4.57 -8.89
CA PHE A 25 1.97 5.47 -9.97
C PHE A 25 2.97 5.45 -11.13
N LEU A 26 4.27 5.48 -10.83
CA LEU A 26 5.33 5.37 -11.84
C LEU A 26 5.32 4.03 -12.57
N THR A 27 4.80 2.96 -11.96
CA THR A 27 4.68 1.63 -12.59
C THR A 27 3.79 1.67 -13.83
N GLY A 28 2.78 2.53 -13.85
CA GLY A 28 1.90 2.71 -15.02
C GLY A 28 2.48 3.62 -16.11
N ILE A 29 3.49 4.43 -15.78
CA ILE A 29 4.11 5.39 -16.71
C ILE A 29 5.37 4.80 -17.34
N LEU A 30 6.22 4.17 -16.53
CA LEU A 30 7.51 3.61 -16.94
C LEU A 30 7.37 2.12 -17.27
N VAL A 31 6.87 1.81 -18.46
CA VAL A 31 6.44 0.46 -18.86
C VAL A 31 7.59 -0.46 -19.30
N THR A 32 8.79 0.07 -19.52
CA THR A 32 9.95 -0.74 -19.96
C THR A 32 10.35 -1.76 -18.89
N ILE A 33 10.85 -2.92 -19.32
CA ILE A 33 11.19 -4.03 -18.42
C ILE A 33 12.21 -3.66 -17.33
N GLU A 34 13.20 -2.84 -17.65
CA GLU A 34 14.25 -2.40 -16.71
C GLU A 34 13.66 -1.61 -15.55
N PHE A 35 12.84 -0.60 -15.86
CA PHE A 35 12.11 0.16 -14.84
C PHE A 35 11.16 -0.73 -14.03
N GLN A 36 10.50 -1.71 -14.66
CA GLN A 36 9.61 -2.61 -13.94
C GLN A 36 10.33 -3.46 -12.90
N PHE A 37 11.53 -3.97 -13.18
CA PHE A 37 12.32 -4.68 -12.18
C PHE A 37 12.63 -3.80 -10.95
N VAL A 38 13.09 -2.57 -11.20
CA VAL A 38 13.42 -1.63 -10.13
C VAL A 38 12.16 -1.23 -9.34
N LEU A 39 11.08 -0.88 -10.03
CA LEU A 39 9.84 -0.42 -9.40
C LEU A 39 9.17 -1.53 -8.59
N ARG A 40 9.26 -2.81 -9.00
CA ARG A 40 8.73 -3.92 -8.20
C ARG A 40 9.51 -4.15 -6.92
N PHE A 41 10.84 -4.06 -7.00
CA PHE A 41 11.68 -4.12 -5.81
C PHE A 41 11.35 -2.96 -4.84
N LEU A 42 11.28 -1.73 -5.35
CA LEU A 42 10.97 -0.54 -4.55
C LEU A 42 9.56 -0.59 -3.96
N ALA A 43 8.55 -1.00 -4.73
CA ALA A 43 7.18 -1.14 -4.25
C ALA A 43 7.08 -2.17 -3.13
N GLY A 44 7.79 -3.30 -3.25
CA GLY A 44 7.89 -4.30 -2.19
C GLY A 44 8.58 -3.76 -0.94
N LEU A 45 9.72 -3.08 -1.10
CA LEU A 45 10.48 -2.50 0.01
C LEU A 45 9.70 -1.44 0.78
N PHE A 46 9.17 -0.43 0.09
CA PHE A 46 8.42 0.66 0.70
C PHE A 46 7.07 0.17 1.23
N GLY A 47 6.42 -0.74 0.51
CA GLY A 47 5.20 -1.40 0.95
C GLY A 47 5.41 -2.13 2.27
N ALA A 48 6.50 -2.90 2.41
CA ALA A 48 6.82 -3.60 3.65
C ALA A 48 7.06 -2.64 4.83
N ILE A 49 7.74 -1.51 4.60
CA ILE A 49 7.97 -0.48 5.62
C ILE A 49 6.63 0.11 6.08
N SER A 50 5.80 0.55 5.14
CA SER A 50 4.46 1.11 5.43
C SER A 50 3.57 0.10 6.16
N PHE A 51 3.46 -1.12 5.63
CA PHE A 51 2.57 -2.15 6.16
C PHE A 51 2.94 -2.60 7.57
N SER A 52 4.24 -2.84 7.82
CA SER A 52 4.70 -3.27 9.16
C SER A 52 4.57 -2.16 10.21
N THR A 53 4.78 -0.91 9.83
CA THR A 53 4.64 0.23 10.74
C THR A 53 3.19 0.59 11.00
N ALA A 54 2.30 0.46 10.01
CA ALA A 54 0.85 0.59 10.18
C ALA A 54 0.31 -0.42 11.20
N GLY A 55 0.74 -1.69 11.11
CA GLY A 55 0.37 -2.71 12.10
C GLY A 55 0.85 -2.37 13.51
N ALA A 56 2.08 -1.86 13.63
CA ALA A 56 2.64 -1.42 14.92
C ALA A 56 1.96 -0.16 15.49
N LEU A 57 1.38 0.69 14.65
CA LEU A 57 0.59 1.85 15.06
C LEU A 57 -0.81 1.41 15.51
N ALA A 58 -1.48 0.55 14.72
CA ALA A 58 -2.77 -0.02 15.08
C ALA A 58 -2.72 -0.77 16.42
N SER A 59 -1.66 -1.56 16.66
CA SER A 59 -1.50 -2.31 17.91
C SER A 59 -1.38 -1.44 19.17
N LYS A 60 -1.14 -0.13 19.01
CA LYS A 60 -1.04 0.85 20.11
C LYS A 60 -2.32 1.66 20.31
N LEU A 61 -3.30 1.55 19.41
CA LEU A 61 -4.50 2.39 19.42
C LEU A 61 -5.41 2.09 20.63
N PHE A 62 -5.52 0.81 21.01
CA PHE A 62 -6.32 0.34 22.14
C PHE A 62 -5.46 -0.48 23.10
N HIS A 63 -4.48 0.15 23.75
CA HIS A 63 -3.55 -0.55 24.64
C HIS A 63 -4.26 -1.31 25.77
N ASP A 64 -5.29 -0.70 26.35
CA ASP A 64 -5.98 -1.22 27.54
C ASP A 64 -7.14 -2.17 27.22
N ASP A 65 -7.56 -2.27 25.94
CA ASP A 65 -8.65 -3.16 25.50
C ASP A 65 -8.17 -4.11 24.40
N HIS A 66 -7.84 -5.34 24.81
CA HIS A 66 -7.35 -6.39 23.91
C HIS A 66 -8.31 -6.73 22.76
N LYS A 67 -9.64 -6.65 22.98
CA LYS A 67 -10.63 -6.98 21.94
C LYS A 67 -10.67 -5.89 20.88
N MET A 68 -10.72 -4.62 21.31
CA MET A 68 -10.70 -3.48 20.40
C MET A 68 -9.37 -3.36 19.66
N ASN A 69 -8.26 -3.71 20.31
CA ASN A 69 -6.95 -3.74 19.67
C ASN A 69 -6.90 -4.78 18.54
N ALA A 70 -7.32 -6.02 18.82
CA ALA A 70 -7.40 -7.07 17.82
C ALA A 70 -8.33 -6.70 16.66
N LEU A 71 -9.48 -6.09 16.97
CA LEU A 71 -10.42 -5.60 15.96
C LEU A 71 -9.79 -4.52 15.06
N SER A 72 -9.03 -3.59 15.63
CA SER A 72 -8.39 -2.51 14.85
C SER A 72 -7.39 -3.06 13.82
N ILE A 73 -6.59 -4.06 14.20
CA ILE A 73 -5.65 -4.75 13.32
C ILE A 73 -6.40 -5.56 12.25
N ALA A 74 -7.49 -6.25 12.65
CA ALA A 74 -8.33 -7.00 11.74
C ALA A 74 -9.01 -6.09 10.69
N ILE A 75 -9.46 -4.90 11.08
CA ILE A 75 -10.02 -3.92 10.15
C ILE A 75 -8.93 -3.39 9.21
N LEU A 76 -7.77 -3.02 9.74
CA LEU A 76 -6.65 -2.50 8.93
C LEU A 76 -6.25 -3.47 7.82
N PHE A 77 -5.98 -4.73 8.16
CA PHE A 77 -5.46 -5.72 7.21
C PHE A 77 -6.54 -6.54 6.52
N GLY A 78 -7.58 -6.95 7.24
CA GLY A 78 -8.67 -7.75 6.68
C GLY A 78 -9.56 -6.90 5.78
N THR A 79 -10.15 -5.83 6.32
CA THR A 79 -11.09 -5.00 5.57
C THR A 79 -10.39 -3.96 4.69
N GLY A 80 -9.33 -3.31 5.16
CA GLY A 80 -8.57 -2.35 4.36
C GLY A 80 -7.75 -3.06 3.28
N GLY A 81 -6.67 -3.73 3.70
CA GLY A 81 -5.75 -4.42 2.77
C GLY A 81 -6.42 -5.52 1.94
N GLY A 82 -7.18 -6.41 2.59
CA GLY A 82 -7.81 -7.55 1.93
C GLY A 82 -8.84 -7.16 0.88
N LEU A 83 -9.67 -6.14 1.14
CA LEU A 83 -10.69 -5.69 0.19
C LEU A 83 -10.05 -5.07 -1.06
N GLY A 84 -8.94 -4.32 -0.90
CA GLY A 84 -8.14 -3.84 -2.03
C GLY A 84 -7.59 -4.98 -2.90
N ILE A 85 -7.12 -6.07 -2.29
CA ILE A 85 -6.65 -7.27 -3.00
C ILE A 85 -7.79 -7.94 -3.76
N VAL A 86 -8.97 -8.12 -3.14
CA VAL A 86 -10.13 -8.74 -3.78
C VAL A 86 -10.63 -7.92 -4.96
N ILE A 87 -10.77 -6.60 -4.80
CA ILE A 87 -11.20 -5.70 -5.87
C ILE A 87 -10.20 -5.72 -7.03
N SER A 88 -8.90 -5.53 -6.74
CA SER A 88 -7.88 -5.48 -7.81
C SER A 88 -7.70 -6.83 -8.50
N GLY A 89 -7.67 -7.92 -7.74
CA GLY A 89 -7.57 -9.29 -8.27
C GLY A 89 -8.78 -9.73 -9.07
N GLY A 90 -9.97 -9.17 -8.81
CA GLY A 90 -11.17 -9.42 -9.59
C GLY A 90 -11.27 -8.54 -10.84
N ILE A 91 -11.01 -7.24 -10.72
CA ILE A 91 -11.27 -6.26 -11.79
C ILE A 91 -10.16 -6.26 -12.84
N ILE A 92 -8.89 -6.31 -12.44
CA ILE A 92 -7.77 -6.13 -13.38
C ILE A 92 -7.70 -7.25 -14.42
N PRO A 93 -7.83 -8.55 -14.08
CA PRO A 93 -7.84 -9.60 -15.08
C PRO A 93 -8.99 -9.43 -16.09
N LEU A 94 -10.19 -9.08 -15.61
CA LEU A 94 -11.34 -8.83 -16.49
C LEU A 94 -11.04 -7.70 -17.48
N LEU A 95 -10.45 -6.59 -17.03
CA LEU A 95 -10.06 -5.48 -17.92
C LEU A 95 -9.06 -5.93 -18.98
N ILE A 96 -8.07 -6.76 -18.60
CA ILE A 96 -7.07 -7.29 -19.54
C ILE A 96 -7.72 -8.27 -20.52
N ASP A 97 -8.66 -9.11 -20.08
CA ASP A 97 -9.38 -10.05 -20.94
C ASP A 97 -10.25 -9.34 -21.97
N PHE A 98 -10.94 -8.25 -21.58
CA PHE A 98 -11.83 -7.50 -22.48
C PHE A 98 -11.10 -6.54 -23.42
N TYR A 99 -10.06 -5.84 -22.94
CA TYR A 99 -9.40 -4.76 -23.69
C TYR A 99 -7.98 -5.12 -24.15
N GLY A 100 -7.47 -6.28 -23.75
CA GLY A 100 -6.13 -6.77 -24.08
C GLY A 100 -5.03 -6.24 -23.14
N ASN A 101 -3.81 -6.74 -23.37
CA ASN A 101 -2.63 -6.42 -22.55
C ASN A 101 -2.21 -4.94 -22.58
N SER A 102 -2.66 -4.17 -23.57
CA SER A 102 -2.35 -2.73 -23.69
C SER A 102 -2.95 -1.90 -22.54
N VAL A 103 -3.96 -2.40 -21.82
CA VAL A 103 -4.58 -1.71 -20.68
C VAL A 103 -3.80 -1.89 -19.37
N TRP A 104 -2.85 -2.83 -19.32
CA TRP A 104 -2.06 -3.08 -18.11
C TRP A 104 -1.39 -1.83 -17.49
N PRO A 105 -0.76 -0.91 -18.26
CA PRO A 105 -0.20 0.32 -17.70
C PRO A 105 -1.28 1.23 -17.08
N ILE A 106 -2.44 1.31 -17.74
CA ILE A 106 -3.59 2.09 -17.25
C ILE A 106 -4.11 1.54 -15.93
N CYS A 107 -4.16 0.22 -15.75
CA CYS A 107 -4.54 -0.38 -14.46
C CYS A 107 -3.61 0.10 -13.34
N TRP A 108 -2.29 0.16 -13.58
CA TRP A 108 -1.33 0.67 -12.60
C TRP A 108 -1.45 2.18 -12.38
N VAL A 109 -1.73 2.97 -13.42
CA VAL A 109 -2.02 4.40 -13.26
C VAL A 109 -3.23 4.61 -12.35
N ILE A 110 -4.33 3.87 -12.57
CA ILE A 110 -5.54 3.96 -11.74
C ILE A 110 -5.22 3.61 -10.28
N ILE A 111 -4.52 2.50 -10.05
CA ILE A 111 -4.07 2.12 -8.70
C ILE A 111 -3.22 3.23 -8.08
N GLY A 112 -2.22 3.73 -8.81
CA GLY A 112 -1.33 4.78 -8.34
C GLY A 112 -2.06 6.08 -8.01
N VAL A 113 -3.02 6.50 -8.84
CA VAL A 113 -3.87 7.68 -8.58
C VAL A 113 -4.67 7.47 -7.30
N LEU A 114 -5.30 6.31 -7.12
CA LEU A 114 -6.01 6.00 -5.87
C LEU A 114 -5.05 6.06 -4.67
N CYS A 115 -3.86 5.46 -4.76
CA CYS A 115 -2.85 5.53 -3.71
C CYS A 115 -2.46 6.97 -3.36
N VAL A 116 -2.24 7.83 -4.37
CA VAL A 116 -1.91 9.25 -4.17
C VAL A 116 -3.08 10.02 -3.56
N LEU A 117 -4.31 9.77 -3.99
CA LEU A 117 -5.52 10.43 -3.46
C LEU A 117 -5.79 10.07 -1.99
N PHE A 118 -5.57 8.80 -1.61
CA PHE A 118 -5.75 8.35 -0.22
C PHE A 118 -4.51 8.59 0.65
N CYS A 119 -3.37 8.95 0.07
CA CYS A 119 -2.13 9.20 0.82
C CYS A 119 -2.27 10.31 1.87
N PRO A 120 -2.90 11.48 1.58
CA PRO A 120 -3.14 12.52 2.60
C PRO A 120 -3.97 12.02 3.78
N VAL A 121 -4.97 11.18 3.54
CA VAL A 121 -5.82 10.59 4.59
C VAL A 121 -4.99 9.66 5.49
N GLY A 122 -4.09 8.86 4.89
CA GLY A 122 -3.16 8.04 5.65
C GLY A 122 -2.16 8.87 6.46
N ILE A 123 -1.66 9.99 5.91
CA ILE A 123 -0.73 10.86 6.64
C ILE A 123 -1.45 11.57 7.81
N TRP A 124 -2.72 11.93 7.65
CA TRP A 124 -3.52 12.56 8.71
C TRP A 124 -3.77 11.66 9.92
N SER A 125 -3.70 10.33 9.77
CA SER A 125 -4.04 9.38 10.84
C SER A 125 -2.91 9.08 11.84
N VAL A 126 -1.73 9.68 11.67
CA VAL A 126 -0.50 9.43 12.47
C VAL A 126 0.12 10.68 13.08
#